data_AF-A0A6M4G8M0-F1
#
_entry.id   AF-A0A6M4G8M0-F1
#
_cell.length_a   1.000
_cell.length_b   1.000
_cell.length_c   1.000
_cell.angle_alpha   90.00
_cell.angle_beta   90.00
_cell.angle_gamma   90.00
#
_symmetry.space_group_name_H-M   'P 1'
#
loop_
_entity.id
_entity.type
_entity.pdbx_description
1 polymer ?
#
loop_
_entity_poly.entity_id
_entity_poly.type
_entity_poly.pdbx_seq_one_letter_code
_entity_poly.pdbx_strand_id
1 'polypeptide(L)'
;MTIRRRSSVSDNMGGCEDSWVDLLVDQPARIVQTRGGESVQSQRLSGLAPADILMRRANDTLAITSADIAVDARTGQTYNIKWVGSLEDGRKSFLLLACTAGEVTNG
;
A
#
# COMPACT_ATOMS: atom_id res chain seq x y z
N MET A 1 6.30 -6.35 -5.24
CA MET A 1 5.52 -5.23 -4.66
C MET A 1 6.50 -4.16 -4.23
N THR A 2 6.28 -2.93 -4.67
CA THR A 2 7.14 -1.79 -4.34
C THR A 2 6.41 -0.89 -3.36
N ILE A 3 7.01 -0.60 -2.21
CA ILE A 3 6.46 0.34 -1.23
C ILE A 3 7.11 1.69 -1.43
N ARG A 4 6.32 2.75 -1.58
CA ARG A 4 6.80 4.13 -1.71
C ARG A 4 6.32 4.98 -0.57
N ARG A 5 7.22 5.84 -0.09
CA ARG A 5 6.96 6.84 0.93
C ARG A 5 6.94 8.22 0.30
N ARG A 6 6.00 9.04 0.75
CA ARG A 6 5.99 10.47 0.43
C ARG A 6 7.18 11.16 1.08
N SER A 7 8.01 11.79 0.27
CA SER A 7 9.11 12.64 0.69
C SER A 7 8.81 14.05 0.21
N SER A 8 8.68 14.98 1.15
CA SER A 8 8.61 16.40 0.82
C SER A 8 10.04 16.93 0.78
N VAL A 9 10.58 17.14 -0.41
CA VAL A 9 11.85 17.86 -0.56
C VAL A 9 11.53 19.34 -0.70
N SER A 10 12.10 20.16 0.18
CA SER A 10 12.00 21.62 0.05
C SER A 10 12.89 22.07 -1.10
N ASP A 11 12.35 22.72 -2.13
CA ASP A 11 13.11 23.21 -3.28
C ASP A 11 13.97 24.45 -2.95
N ASN A 12 14.10 24.81 -1.67
CA ASN A 12 14.82 26.00 -1.17
C ASN A 12 14.35 27.35 -1.76
N MET A 13 13.32 27.36 -2.62
CA MET A 13 12.65 28.55 -3.19
C MET A 13 11.19 28.72 -2.74
N GLY A 14 10.76 28.00 -1.70
CA GLY A 14 9.41 28.12 -1.13
C GLY A 14 8.36 27.18 -1.72
N GLY A 15 8.74 26.32 -2.68
CA GLY A 15 7.94 25.17 -3.11
C GLY A 15 8.31 23.90 -2.32
N CYS A 16 7.32 23.07 -2.01
CA CYS A 16 7.54 21.67 -1.68
C CYS A 16 7.24 20.83 -2.91
N GLU A 17 8.19 20.05 -3.39
CA GLU A 17 7.91 19.00 -4.36
C GLU A 17 7.58 17.72 -3.58
N ASP A 18 6.36 17.22 -3.77
CA ASP A 18 5.90 15.95 -3.20
C ASP A 18 6.47 14.84 -4.09
N SER A 19 7.53 14.18 -3.64
CA SER A 19 8.20 13.11 -4.39
C SER A 19 7.98 11.77 -3.70
N TRP A 20 7.65 10.74 -4.48
CA TRP A 20 7.53 9.38 -3.97
C TRP A 20 8.89 8.69 -4.03
N VAL A 21 9.40 8.26 -2.88
CA VAL A 21 10.67 7.54 -2.77
C VAL A 21 10.39 6.06 -2.54
N ASP A 22 11.06 5.19 -3.28
CA ASP A 22 10.95 3.74 -3.08
C ASP A 22 11.61 3.33 -1.76
N LEU A 23 10.79 2.92 -0.78
CA LEU A 23 11.23 2.38 0.50
C LEU A 23 11.66 0.92 0.36
N LEU A 24 10.84 0.13 -0.33
CA LEU A 24 11.09 -1.29 -0.59
C LEU A 24 10.78 -1.59 -2.04
N VAL A 25 11.68 -2.29 -2.73
CA VAL A 25 11.53 -2.63 -4.15
C VAL A 25 11.36 -4.14 -4.30
N ASP A 26 10.48 -4.54 -5.22
CA ASP A 26 10.27 -5.94 -5.63
C ASP A 26 10.05 -6.94 -4.48
N GLN A 27 9.35 -6.52 -3.43
CA GLN A 27 9.10 -7.41 -2.30
C GLN A 27 8.03 -8.46 -2.63
N PRO A 28 8.22 -9.72 -2.16
CA PRO A 28 7.23 -10.76 -2.32
C PRO A 28 5.99 -10.43 -1.50
N ALA A 29 4.85 -10.26 -2.18
CA ALA A 29 3.58 -9.98 -1.57
C ALA A 29 2.47 -10.81 -2.23
N ARG A 30 1.43 -11.12 -1.46
CA ARG A 30 0.21 -11.75 -1.95
C ARG A 30 -0.91 -10.74 -1.87
N ILE A 31 -1.47 -10.38 -3.02
CA ILE A 31 -2.63 -9.49 -3.13
C ILE A 31 -3.89 -10.36 -3.08
N VAL A 32 -4.78 -10.05 -2.14
CA VAL A 32 -6.09 -10.68 -1.98
C VAL A 32 -7.14 -9.61 -2.19
N GLN A 33 -7.82 -9.63 -3.33
CA GLN A 33 -8.95 -8.73 -3.54
C GLN A 33 -10.10 -9.18 -2.65
N THR A 34 -10.55 -8.30 -1.75
CA THR A 34 -11.72 -8.58 -0.92
C THR A 34 -12.97 -8.53 -1.81
N ARG A 35 -13.50 -9.72 -2.12
CA ARG A 35 -14.76 -9.91 -2.87
C ARG A 35 -15.79 -10.45 -1.88
N GLY A 36 -16.70 -9.58 -1.44
CA GLY A 36 -17.94 -10.02 -0.80
C GLY A 36 -18.08 -9.61 0.67
N GLY A 37 -18.82 -8.53 0.85
CA GLY A 37 -19.51 -8.10 2.07
C GLY A 37 -20.46 -6.98 1.65
N GLU A 38 -21.64 -6.86 2.24
CA GLU A 38 -22.66 -5.88 1.82
C GLU A 38 -22.10 -4.43 1.80
N SER A 39 -21.12 -4.14 2.66
CA SER A 39 -20.37 -2.87 2.70
C SER A 39 -19.34 -2.70 1.56
N VAL A 40 -18.78 -3.81 1.05
CA VAL A 40 -17.77 -3.84 -0.03
C VAL A 40 -18.38 -3.50 -1.40
N GLN A 41 -19.68 -3.74 -1.59
CA GLN A 41 -20.35 -3.34 -2.84
C GLN A 41 -20.50 -1.81 -2.96
N SER A 42 -20.79 -1.11 -1.85
CA SER A 42 -20.85 0.37 -1.85
C SER A 42 -19.49 1.01 -2.14
N GLN A 43 -18.40 0.45 -1.62
CA GLN A 43 -17.05 0.98 -1.89
C GLN A 43 -16.62 0.80 -3.36
N ARG A 44 -17.06 -0.30 -3.99
CA ARG A 44 -16.86 -0.53 -5.43
C ARG A 44 -17.63 0.46 -6.29
N LEU A 45 -18.84 0.87 -5.87
CA LEU A 45 -19.60 1.94 -6.54
C LEU A 45 -18.86 3.28 -6.51
N SER A 46 -18.06 3.53 -5.47
CA SER A 46 -17.20 4.71 -5.33
C SER A 46 -15.81 4.55 -5.98
N GLY A 47 -15.57 3.50 -6.77
CA GLY A 47 -14.29 3.27 -7.46
C GLY A 47 -13.14 2.79 -6.56
N LEU A 48 -13.39 2.54 -5.26
CA LEU A 48 -12.40 2.07 -4.30
C LEU A 48 -12.58 0.58 -4.08
N ALA A 49 -11.82 -0.25 -4.79
CA ALA A 49 -11.86 -1.69 -4.57
C ALA A 49 -10.94 -2.06 -3.38
N PRO A 50 -11.48 -2.54 -2.25
CA PRO A 50 -10.64 -2.97 -1.13
C PRO A 50 -9.78 -4.18 -1.55
N ALA A 51 -8.54 -4.18 -1.10
CA ALA A 51 -7.56 -5.22 -1.35
C ALA A 51 -6.66 -5.39 -0.12
N ASP A 52 -6.47 -6.62 0.31
CA ASP A 52 -5.56 -6.98 1.39
C ASP A 52 -4.25 -7.48 0.80
N ILE A 53 -3.14 -6.87 1.18
CA ILE A 53 -1.81 -7.24 0.72
C ILE A 53 -1.09 -7.91 1.90
N LEU A 54 -0.68 -9.16 1.71
CA LEU A 54 0.06 -9.93 2.69
C LEU A 54 1.54 -9.94 2.32
N MET A 55 2.39 -9.44 3.21
CA MET A 55 3.85 -9.43 3.06
C MET A 55 4.50 -10.27 4.16
N ARG A 56 5.69 -10.81 3.90
CA ARG A 56 6.47 -11.47 4.96
C ARG A 56 6.90 -10.43 5.98
N ARG A 57 6.78 -10.76 7.28
CA ARG A 57 7.34 -9.89 8.33
C ARG A 57 8.86 -9.98 8.28
N ALA A 58 9.49 -8.86 8.00
CA ALA A 58 10.92 -8.60 8.05
C ALA A 58 11.16 -7.21 8.66
N ASN A 59 12.37 -6.95 9.17
CA ASN A 59 12.70 -5.66 9.78
C ASN A 59 12.38 -4.48 8.84
N ASP A 60 12.68 -4.62 7.55
CA ASP A 60 12.43 -3.59 6.54
C ASP A 60 10.93 -3.33 6.33
N THR A 61 10.12 -4.40 6.33
CA THR A 61 8.67 -4.28 6.16
C THR A 61 7.95 -3.70 7.39
N LEU A 62 8.57 -3.73 8.57
CA LEU A 62 8.03 -3.09 9.78
C LEU A 62 8.08 -1.57 9.71
N ALA A 63 8.89 -1.01 8.82
CA ALA A 63 8.92 0.43 8.57
C ALA A 63 7.69 0.91 7.77
N ILE A 64 6.87 0.01 7.23
CA ILE A 64 5.70 0.37 6.41
C ILE A 64 4.58 0.91 7.31
N THR A 65 3.96 2.00 6.87
CA THR A 65 2.89 2.73 7.55
C THR A 65 1.72 3.00 6.60
N SER A 66 0.60 3.51 7.14
CA SER A 66 -0.54 3.95 6.33
C SER A 66 -0.30 5.23 5.53
N ALA A 67 0.82 5.93 5.74
CA ALA A 67 1.22 7.06 4.91
C ALA A 67 1.92 6.64 3.61
N ASP A 68 2.29 5.37 3.51
CA ASP A 68 2.97 4.80 2.35
C ASP A 68 1.95 4.30 1.31
N ILE A 69 2.42 4.09 0.07
CA ILE A 69 1.65 3.47 -1.00
C ILE A 69 2.33 2.17 -1.45
N ALA A 70 1.51 1.21 -1.84
CA ALA A 70 1.98 -0.05 -2.40
C ALA A 70 1.72 -0.06 -3.92
N VAL A 71 2.75 -0.31 -4.71
CA VAL A 71 2.69 -0.35 -6.17
C VAL A 71 3.02 -1.76 -6.64
N ASP A 72 2.09 -2.37 -7.35
CA ASP A 72 2.34 -3.68 -7.97
C ASP A 72 3.27 -3.50 -9.17
N ALA A 73 4.50 -4.00 -9.05
CA ALA A 73 5.52 -3.86 -10.10
C ALA A 73 5.17 -4.61 -11.40
N ARG A 74 4.19 -5.54 -11.39
CA ARG A 74 3.79 -6.31 -12.57
C ARG A 74 2.73 -5.60 -13.40
N THR A 75 1.75 -4.97 -12.74
CA THR A 75 0.60 -4.32 -13.37
C THR A 75 0.67 -2.79 -13.35
N GLY A 76 1.56 -2.22 -12.53
CA GLY A 76 1.63 -0.78 -12.28
C GLY A 76 0.50 -0.26 -11.38
N GLN A 77 -0.35 -1.14 -10.84
CA GLN A 77 -1.48 -0.70 -10.01
C GLN A 77 -1.02 -0.21 -8.64
N THR A 78 -1.51 0.97 -8.26
CA THR A 78 -1.27 1.57 -6.95
C THR A 78 -2.39 1.24 -5.96
N TYR A 79 -1.99 0.95 -4.74
CA TYR A 79 -2.85 0.63 -3.62
C TYR A 79 -2.52 1.58 -2.47
N ASN A 80 -3.51 2.34 -2.04
CA ASN A 80 -3.38 3.23 -0.89
C ASN A 80 -3.52 2.40 0.38
N ILE A 81 -2.48 2.40 1.22
CA ILE A 81 -2.49 1.67 2.49
C ILE A 81 -3.40 2.41 3.46
N LYS A 82 -4.45 1.75 3.95
CA LYS A 82 -5.37 2.32 4.96
C LYS A 82 -5.01 1.86 6.36
N TRP A 83 -4.46 0.66 6.46
CA TRP A 83 -4.08 0.08 7.74
C TRP A 83 -2.97 -0.96 7.56
N VAL A 84 -2.10 -1.09 8.55
CA VAL A 84 -1.03 -2.09 8.61
C VAL A 84 -1.15 -2.82 9.94
N GLY A 85 -1.15 -4.15 9.87
CA GLY A 85 -1.15 -5.00 11.06
C GLY A 85 -0.28 -6.22 10.90
N SER A 86 0.13 -6.79 12.03
CA SER A 86 0.86 -8.05 12.07
C SER A 86 -0.11 -9.19 12.28
N LEU A 87 -0.09 -10.17 11.38
CA LEU A 87 -0.74 -11.46 11.57
C LEU A 87 0.30 -12.47 12.05
N GLU A 88 0.07 -13.02 13.23
CA GLU A 88 0.90 -14.06 13.81
C GLU A 88 0.16 -15.39 13.65
N ASP A 89 0.55 -16.17 12.64
CA ASP A 89 0.03 -17.52 12.40
C ASP A 89 1.08 -18.54 12.83
N GLY A 90 1.09 -18.86 14.13
CA GLY A 90 2.04 -19.79 14.74
C GLY A 90 3.50 -19.38 14.53
N ARG A 91 4.26 -20.14 13.72
CA ARG A 91 5.69 -19.88 13.44
C ARG A 91 5.92 -18.87 12.31
N LYS A 92 4.88 -18.44 11.59
CA LYS A 92 5.01 -17.52 10.46
C LYS A 92 4.35 -16.20 10.81
N SER A 93 5.15 -15.14 10.79
CA SER A 93 4.64 -13.79 10.95
C SER A 93 4.51 -13.12 9.58
N PHE A 94 3.33 -12.58 9.32
CA PHE A 94 3.02 -11.82 8.11
C PHE A 94 2.57 -10.41 8.51
N LEU A 95 2.79 -9.45 7.62
CA LEU A 95 2.15 -8.14 7.68
C LEU A 95 0.96 -8.15 6.74
N LEU A 96 -0.20 -7.78 7.27
CA LEU A 96 -1.41 -7.52 6.50
C LEU A 96 -1.53 -6.01 6.32
N LEU A 97 -1.55 -5.58 5.06
CA LEU A 97 -1.82 -4.22 4.67
C LEU A 97 -3.23 -4.19 4.09
N ALA A 98 -4.16 -3.57 4.80
CA ALA A 98 -5.49 -3.33 4.27
C ALA A 98 -5.41 -2.08 3.40
N CYS A 99 -5.66 -2.24 2.10
CA CYS A 99 -5.49 -1.20 1.11
C CYS A 99 -6.79 -0.98 0.33
N THR A 100 -6.88 0.17 -0.30
CA THR A 100 -7.87 0.44 -1.34
C THR A 100 -7.16 0.62 -2.66
N ALA A 101 -7.50 -0.21 -3.65
CA ALA A 101 -7.16 0.05 -5.03
C ALA A 101 -7.91 1.31 -5.45
N GLY A 102 -7.16 2.32 -5.80
CA GLY A 102 -7.66 3.64 -6.18
C GLY A 102 -6.73 4.22 -7.22
N GLU A 103 -7.33 4.95 -8.13
CA GLU A 103 -6.71 5.46 -9.34
C GLU A 103 -5.46 6.28 -8.98
N VAL A 104 -4.39 6.07 -9.75
CA VAL A 104 -3.27 7.01 -9.76
C VAL A 104 -3.84 8.35 -10.21
N THR A 105 -4.08 9.26 -9.25
CA THR A 105 -4.26 10.68 -9.58
C THR A 105 -2.96 11.14 -10.21
N ASN A 106 -2.89 11.05 -11.53
CA ASN A 106 -1.96 11.84 -12.32
C ASN A 106 -2.49 13.27 -12.21
N GLY A 107 -2.02 13.97 -11.18
CA GLY A 107 -2.08 15.42 -11.10
C GLY A 107 -0.84 16.00 -11.75
#